data_AF-A0A960F7H4-F1
#
_entry.id   AF-A0A960F7H4-F1
#
_cell.length_a   1.000
_cell.length_b   1.000
_cell.length_c   1.000
_cell.angle_alpha   90.00
_cell.angle_beta   90.00
_cell.angle_gamma   90.00
#
_symmetry.space_group_name_H-M   'P 1'
#
loop_
_entity.id
_entity.type
_entity.pdbx_description
1 polymer ?
#
loop_
_entity_poly.entity_id
_entity_poly.type
_entity_poly.pdbx_seq_one_letter_code
_entity_poly.pdbx_strand_id
1 'polypeptide(L)'
;AAARHAAELGIEWIPALSPGRPMLPNRGAPGVPRSAAARGDRAADVAAIVDRYRPFAEVGCTTFCLLLDDTWKVPTPTAAGRDHRRLIGAVRAALAEVVDDPELLVCLATYHGIADSPYLRAVRGADTDAPGLGPRVSVFWTGRHVLSTQIDAGDAVRYGQLAGSPRVVLFDNVGVADFSGPEPLCEPSRVYLGPYDGRDGQLRTELAGVVVNPPALPHIGRVTVRQMVGWFRDEGSSEDRWRRALDDAAEDAEVPVDALRCFAVMHHDGVATDPATAGEAERAAIADADACQAGLDACHLLAAARGPLADELAPWVSVTEQYLQVALAAHRGEPLTRRWARTLGTRRTALGDRFVVAPGHTRIGANAVDRLALATVRTRALRHLGLARPGAKEP
;
A
#
# COMPACT_ATOMS: atom_id res chain seq x y z
N ALA A 1 -3.23 21.27 17.44
CA ALA A 1 -3.24 22.11 16.22
C ALA A 1 -3.81 21.34 15.04
N ALA A 2 -3.17 20.26 14.58
CA ALA A 2 -3.65 19.45 13.44
C ALA A 2 -5.13 19.00 13.59
N ALA A 3 -5.53 18.49 14.76
CA ALA A 3 -6.92 18.12 15.03
C ALA A 3 -7.92 19.28 14.86
N ARG A 4 -7.55 20.50 15.27
CA ARG A 4 -8.42 21.68 15.09
C ARG A 4 -8.51 22.09 13.62
N HIS A 5 -7.39 22.03 12.90
CA HIS A 5 -7.37 22.32 11.48
C HIS A 5 -8.17 21.29 10.67
N ALA A 6 -8.10 19.99 11.02
CA ALA A 6 -8.93 18.97 10.42
C ALA A 6 -10.43 19.26 10.64
N ALA A 7 -10.81 19.67 11.85
CA ALA A 7 -12.19 20.05 12.15
C ALA A 7 -12.67 21.26 11.33
N GLU A 8 -11.83 22.28 11.08
CA GLU A 8 -12.15 23.41 10.19
C GLU A 8 -12.45 22.95 8.75
N LEU A 9 -11.85 21.83 8.32
CA LEU A 9 -12.06 21.20 7.01
C LEU A 9 -13.21 20.19 7.01
N GLY A 10 -13.92 20.00 8.13
CA GLY A 10 -14.95 18.97 8.27
C GLY A 10 -14.41 17.54 8.31
N ILE A 11 -13.12 17.36 8.66
CA ILE A 11 -12.44 16.08 8.76
C ILE A 11 -12.28 15.70 10.23
N GLU A 12 -12.74 14.50 10.61
CA GLU A 12 -12.50 13.96 11.95
C GLU A 12 -11.02 13.56 12.10
N TRP A 13 -10.39 14.03 13.18
CA TRP A 13 -9.04 13.60 13.55
C TRP A 13 -9.11 12.42 14.52
N ILE A 14 -8.54 11.27 14.13
CA ILE A 14 -8.49 10.07 14.97
C ILE A 14 -7.10 9.93 15.59
N PRO A 15 -6.90 10.27 16.89
CA PRO A 15 -5.62 10.08 17.56
C PRO A 15 -5.31 8.58 17.74
N ALA A 16 -4.13 8.16 17.31
CA ALA A 16 -3.66 6.79 17.45
C ALA A 16 -2.57 6.65 18.52
N LEU A 17 -2.63 5.59 19.33
CA LEU A 17 -1.59 5.22 20.30
C LEU A 17 -1.22 3.74 20.16
N SER A 18 0.08 3.45 20.24
CA SER A 18 0.64 2.09 20.28
C SER A 18 1.23 1.80 21.66
N PRO A 19 0.44 1.34 22.65
CA PRO A 19 0.93 1.14 24.01
C PRO A 19 1.56 -0.25 24.24
N GLY A 20 1.66 -1.07 23.20
CA GLY A 20 2.33 -2.36 23.26
C GLY A 20 3.85 -2.25 23.14
N ARG A 21 4.55 -3.35 23.48
CA ARG A 21 5.99 -3.44 23.26
C ARG A 21 6.25 -3.81 21.79
N PRO A 22 6.95 -2.97 21.00
CA PRO A 22 7.14 -3.24 19.58
C PRO A 22 8.06 -4.46 19.35
N MET A 23 7.74 -5.24 18.32
CA MET A 23 8.51 -6.37 17.81
C MET A 23 9.76 -5.88 17.06
N LEU A 24 9.63 -4.77 16.34
CA LEU A 24 10.76 -4.14 15.66
C LEU A 24 11.64 -3.40 16.68
N PRO A 25 12.98 -3.52 16.57
CA PRO A 25 13.89 -2.85 17.48
C PRO A 25 13.86 -1.34 17.25
N ASN A 26 13.03 -0.62 18.01
CA ASN A 26 13.13 0.82 18.05
C ASN A 26 14.41 1.21 18.83
N ARG A 27 15.31 1.96 18.18
CA ARG A 27 16.45 2.61 18.86
C ARG A 27 15.86 3.74 19.70
N GLY A 28 15.38 3.39 20.90
CA GLY A 28 14.93 4.37 21.88
C GLY A 28 16.01 5.43 22.10
N ALA A 29 15.60 6.64 22.45
CA ALA A 29 16.53 7.72 22.76
C ALA A 29 17.55 7.23 23.81
N PRO A 30 18.86 7.49 23.62
CA PRO A 30 19.89 7.08 24.57
C PRO A 30 19.53 7.52 26.00
N GLY A 31 19.55 6.58 26.95
CA GLY A 31 19.27 6.88 28.36
C GLY A 31 17.79 6.92 28.77
N VAL A 32 16.84 6.71 27.84
CA VAL A 32 15.41 6.59 28.18
C VAL A 32 15.04 5.12 28.41
N PRO A 33 14.58 4.71 29.60
CA PRO A 33 14.09 3.36 29.84
C PRO A 33 12.95 3.03 28.88
N ARG A 34 12.97 1.83 28.30
CA ARG A 34 11.85 1.35 27.48
C ARG A 34 10.63 1.16 28.37
N SER A 35 9.50 1.75 27.96
CA SER A 35 8.21 1.51 28.62
C SER A 35 7.82 0.03 28.46
N ALA A 36 7.22 -0.55 29.50
CA ALA A 36 6.62 -1.88 29.41
C ALA A 36 5.37 -1.86 28.52
N ALA A 37 4.95 -3.02 28.02
CA ALA A 37 3.66 -3.13 27.33
C ALA A 37 2.54 -2.83 28.35
N ALA A 38 1.61 -1.95 27.97
CA ALA A 38 0.41 -1.68 28.75
C ALA A 38 -0.43 -2.95 28.89
N ARG A 39 -1.02 -3.13 30.08
CA ARG A 39 -1.89 -4.26 30.39
C ARG A 39 -3.29 -3.80 30.78
N GLY A 40 -4.30 -4.52 30.30
CA GLY A 40 -5.70 -4.17 30.58
C GLY A 40 -6.11 -4.35 32.04
N ASP A 41 -5.38 -5.16 32.80
CA ASP A 41 -5.64 -5.42 34.22
C ASP A 41 -4.91 -4.43 35.16
N ARG A 42 -4.17 -3.47 34.61
CA ARG A 42 -3.50 -2.41 35.37
C ARG A 42 -4.20 -1.08 35.16
N ALA A 43 -4.94 -0.63 36.17
CA ALA A 43 -5.65 0.65 36.14
C ALA A 43 -4.74 1.84 35.80
N ALA A 44 -3.47 1.83 36.25
CA ALA A 44 -2.51 2.88 35.93
C ALA A 44 -2.16 2.94 34.43
N ASP A 45 -2.08 1.78 33.75
CA ASP A 45 -1.78 1.73 32.31
C ASP A 45 -2.98 2.25 31.51
N VAL A 46 -4.20 1.85 31.89
CA VAL A 46 -5.45 2.34 31.28
C VAL A 46 -5.60 3.85 31.47
N ALA A 47 -5.37 4.35 32.68
CA ALA A 47 -5.43 5.78 32.99
C ALA A 47 -4.40 6.57 32.15
N ALA A 48 -3.17 6.08 32.03
CA ALA A 48 -2.14 6.71 31.21
C ALA A 48 -2.55 6.79 29.72
N ILE A 49 -3.20 5.76 29.18
CA ILE A 49 -3.71 5.77 27.80
C ILE A 49 -4.82 6.83 27.65
N VAL A 50 -5.80 6.84 28.54
CA VAL A 50 -6.92 7.80 28.47
C VAL A 50 -6.45 9.24 28.69
N ASP A 51 -5.51 9.48 29.59
CA ASP A 51 -4.93 10.80 29.80
C ASP A 51 -4.16 11.30 28.57
N ARG A 52 -3.60 10.41 27.75
CA ARG A 52 -3.02 10.76 26.45
C ARG A 52 -4.08 11.12 25.40
N TYR A 53 -5.27 10.55 25.48
CA TYR A 53 -6.39 10.89 24.61
C TYR A 53 -7.15 12.15 25.03
N ARG A 54 -7.13 12.51 26.32
CA ARG A 54 -7.89 13.64 26.88
C ARG A 54 -7.73 14.96 26.11
N PRO A 55 -6.53 15.41 25.69
CA PRO A 55 -6.42 16.65 24.93
C PRO A 55 -7.10 16.61 23.55
N PHE A 56 -7.28 15.43 22.97
CA PHE A 56 -7.99 15.24 21.70
C PHE A 56 -9.51 15.24 21.91
N ALA A 57 -9.98 14.62 22.99
CA ALA A 57 -11.37 14.71 23.42
C ALA A 57 -11.80 16.16 23.68
N GLU A 58 -10.96 16.96 24.34
CA GLU A 58 -11.20 18.38 24.63
C GLU A 58 -11.35 19.26 23.37
N VAL A 59 -10.83 18.81 22.22
CA VAL A 59 -11.00 19.49 20.93
C VAL A 59 -12.03 18.82 20.03
N GLY A 60 -12.85 17.92 20.59
CA GLY A 60 -14.03 17.34 19.93
C GLY A 60 -13.81 16.00 19.22
N CYS A 61 -12.68 15.31 19.41
CA CYS A 61 -12.49 13.98 18.84
C CYS A 61 -13.37 12.95 19.56
N THR A 62 -14.14 12.16 18.82
CA THR A 62 -15.03 11.11 19.34
C THR A 62 -14.57 9.69 19.02
N THR A 63 -13.73 9.54 18.00
CA THR A 63 -13.09 8.27 17.63
C THR A 63 -11.63 8.24 18.07
N PHE A 64 -11.19 7.14 18.67
CA PHE A 64 -9.81 6.93 19.15
C PHE A 64 -9.24 5.65 18.57
N CYS A 65 -7.91 5.59 18.35
CA CYS A 65 -7.27 4.44 17.72
C CYS A 65 -6.21 3.77 18.61
N LEU A 66 -6.43 2.50 18.93
CA LEU A 66 -5.53 1.68 19.73
C LEU A 66 -4.80 0.65 18.85
N LEU A 67 -3.51 0.87 18.66
CA LEU A 67 -2.65 0.05 17.80
C LEU A 67 -1.93 -1.02 18.64
N LEU A 68 -2.26 -2.29 18.38
CA LEU A 68 -1.70 -3.47 19.05
C LEU A 68 -0.99 -4.42 18.08
N ASP A 69 -0.86 -4.01 16.81
CA ASP A 69 -0.04 -4.63 15.78
C ASP A 69 1.46 -4.59 16.13
N ASP A 70 2.21 -5.52 15.53
CA ASP A 70 3.66 -5.64 15.73
C ASP A 70 4.09 -5.63 17.20
N THR A 71 3.28 -6.24 18.07
CA THR A 71 3.57 -6.40 19.50
C THR A 71 3.99 -7.82 19.86
N TRP A 72 4.87 -7.95 20.87
CA TRP A 72 5.29 -9.25 21.38
C TRP A 72 4.11 -10.06 21.94
N LYS A 73 3.83 -11.22 21.34
CA LYS A 73 2.75 -12.15 21.76
C LYS A 73 3.18 -13.04 22.93
N VAL A 74 3.68 -12.45 24.00
CA VAL A 74 4.21 -13.15 25.17
C VAL A 74 3.19 -13.25 26.31
N PRO A 75 3.21 -14.32 27.13
CA PRO A 75 4.01 -15.54 26.96
C PRO A 75 3.46 -16.48 25.87
N THR A 76 2.17 -16.35 25.50
CA THR A 76 1.53 -17.15 24.44
C THR A 76 0.51 -16.30 23.64
N PRO A 77 0.14 -16.70 22.41
CA PRO A 77 -0.89 -16.00 21.64
C PRO A 77 -2.23 -15.87 22.36
N THR A 78 -2.67 -16.89 23.10
CA THR A 78 -3.90 -16.85 23.90
C THR A 78 -3.81 -15.86 25.05
N ALA A 79 -2.68 -15.83 25.77
CA ALA A 79 -2.48 -14.88 26.86
C ALA A 79 -2.48 -13.43 26.35
N ALA A 80 -1.80 -13.17 25.24
CA ALA A 80 -1.81 -11.87 24.57
C ALA A 80 -3.22 -11.47 24.11
N GLY A 81 -3.99 -12.39 23.50
CA GLY A 81 -5.36 -12.12 23.08
C GLY A 81 -6.29 -11.76 24.24
N ARG A 82 -6.16 -12.45 25.39
CA ARG A 82 -6.92 -12.12 26.61
C ARG A 82 -6.56 -10.75 27.17
N ASP A 83 -5.28 -10.42 27.22
CA ASP A 83 -4.83 -9.11 27.72
C ASP A 83 -5.28 -7.98 26.79
N HIS A 84 -5.14 -8.14 25.47
CA HIS A 84 -5.60 -7.15 24.49
C HIS A 84 -7.12 -6.95 24.60
N ARG A 85 -7.91 -8.02 24.73
CA ARG A 85 -9.36 -7.93 24.96
C ARG A 85 -9.68 -7.11 26.22
N ARG A 86 -9.01 -7.39 27.35
CA ARG A 86 -9.18 -6.63 28.60
C ARG A 86 -8.82 -5.16 28.42
N LEU A 87 -7.71 -4.89 27.75
CA LEU A 87 -7.22 -3.54 27.49
C LEU A 87 -8.21 -2.75 26.63
N ILE A 88 -8.70 -3.34 25.52
CA ILE A 88 -9.72 -2.73 24.64
C ILE A 88 -10.97 -2.38 25.45
N GLY A 89 -11.49 -3.33 26.24
CA GLY A 89 -12.67 -3.12 27.07
C GLY A 89 -12.46 -2.03 28.13
N ALA A 90 -11.33 -2.05 28.84
CA ALA A 90 -11.03 -1.10 29.91
C ALA A 90 -10.78 0.32 29.37
N VAL A 91 -10.05 0.47 28.25
CA VAL A 91 -9.81 1.76 27.60
C VAL A 91 -11.13 2.34 27.08
N ARG A 92 -11.97 1.54 26.41
CA ARG A 92 -13.28 2.00 25.94
C ARG A 92 -14.18 2.44 27.10
N ALA A 93 -14.26 1.65 28.17
CA ALA A 93 -15.04 2.00 29.35
C ALA A 93 -14.55 3.31 29.99
N ALA A 94 -13.24 3.46 30.16
CA ALA A 94 -12.66 4.68 30.74
C ALA A 94 -12.80 5.91 29.82
N LEU A 95 -12.79 5.74 28.49
CA LEU A 95 -13.11 6.81 27.54
C LEU A 95 -14.57 7.25 27.63
N ALA A 96 -15.51 6.33 27.88
CA ALA A 96 -16.93 6.64 27.99
C ALA A 96 -17.27 7.51 29.22
N GLU A 97 -16.37 7.60 30.20
CA GLU A 97 -16.49 8.52 31.34
C GLU A 97 -16.11 9.97 30.99
N VAL A 98 -15.46 10.20 29.85
CA VAL A 98 -14.93 11.51 29.45
C VAL A 98 -15.39 11.99 28.07
N VAL A 99 -15.90 11.09 27.25
CA VAL A 99 -16.44 11.34 25.90
C VAL A 99 -17.78 10.64 25.80
N ASP A 100 -18.79 11.32 25.25
CA ASP A 100 -20.08 10.71 24.97
C ASP A 100 -19.96 9.72 23.80
N ASP A 101 -20.42 8.49 24.01
CA ASP A 101 -20.47 7.39 23.04
C ASP A 101 -19.20 7.20 22.15
N PRO A 102 -18.01 6.97 22.75
CA PRO A 102 -16.76 6.92 22.00
C PRO A 102 -16.66 5.68 21.11
N GLU A 103 -16.15 5.86 19.90
CA GLU A 103 -15.73 4.77 19.02
C GLU A 103 -14.25 4.45 19.23
N LEU A 104 -13.93 3.16 19.34
CA LEU A 104 -12.55 2.69 19.45
C LEU A 104 -12.20 1.87 18.20
N LEU A 105 -11.29 2.40 17.38
CA LEU A 105 -10.68 1.69 16.27
C LEU A 105 -9.45 0.94 16.76
N VAL A 106 -9.31 -0.33 16.43
CA VAL A 106 -8.25 -1.19 17.00
C VAL A 106 -7.50 -1.90 15.90
N CYS A 107 -6.16 -1.78 15.90
CA CYS A 107 -5.31 -2.70 15.14
C CYS A 107 -4.95 -3.88 16.02
N LEU A 108 -5.48 -5.07 15.74
CA LEU A 108 -5.16 -6.28 16.50
C LEU A 108 -3.77 -6.80 16.12
N ALA A 109 -3.14 -7.59 16.99
CA ALA A 109 -1.85 -8.22 16.67
C ALA A 109 -1.92 -9.26 15.54
N THR A 110 -3.13 -9.64 15.14
CA THR A 110 -3.43 -10.41 13.93
C THR A 110 -4.41 -9.56 13.10
N TYR A 111 -3.86 -8.68 12.28
CA TYR A 111 -4.60 -7.70 11.45
C TYR A 111 -4.70 -8.11 9.97
N HIS A 112 -4.23 -9.31 9.61
CA HIS A 112 -4.30 -9.84 8.26
C HIS A 112 -4.68 -11.33 8.29
N GLY A 113 -5.05 -11.86 7.14
CA GLY A 113 -5.43 -13.26 6.97
C GLY A 113 -6.90 -13.54 7.29
N ILE A 114 -7.30 -14.77 7.00
CA ILE A 114 -8.69 -15.28 7.16
C ILE A 114 -8.74 -16.61 7.93
N ALA A 115 -7.64 -16.96 8.61
CA ALA A 115 -7.53 -18.14 9.42
C ALA A 115 -7.78 -17.82 10.89
N ASP A 116 -8.52 -18.69 11.58
CA ASP A 116 -8.67 -18.60 13.02
C ASP A 116 -7.33 -18.87 13.72
N SER A 117 -7.11 -18.26 14.88
CA SER A 117 -5.87 -18.43 15.65
C SER A 117 -6.14 -18.42 17.15
N PRO A 118 -5.28 -19.03 17.99
CA PRO A 118 -5.45 -18.98 19.43
C PRO A 118 -5.51 -17.55 20.01
N TYR A 119 -4.88 -16.59 19.32
CA TYR A 119 -4.99 -15.16 19.64
C TYR A 119 -6.39 -14.62 19.35
N LEU A 120 -6.90 -14.80 18.12
CA LEU A 120 -8.22 -14.31 17.74
C LEU A 120 -9.35 -14.96 18.56
N ARG A 121 -9.22 -16.25 18.92
CA ARG A 121 -10.15 -16.94 19.83
C ARG A 121 -10.25 -16.23 21.18
N ALA A 122 -9.11 -15.90 21.77
CA ALA A 122 -9.05 -15.19 23.05
C ALA A 122 -9.56 -13.76 22.94
N VAL A 123 -9.27 -13.04 21.84
CA VAL A 123 -9.80 -11.68 21.61
C VAL A 123 -11.33 -11.69 21.51
N ARG A 124 -11.90 -12.60 20.72
CA ARG A 124 -13.37 -12.71 20.58
C ARG A 124 -14.07 -13.34 21.77
N GLY A 125 -13.34 -13.79 22.79
CA GLY A 125 -13.89 -14.34 24.04
C GLY A 125 -14.29 -15.82 23.96
N ALA A 126 -13.87 -16.55 22.92
CA ALA A 126 -14.29 -17.94 22.71
C ALA A 126 -13.73 -18.94 23.74
N ASP A 127 -12.66 -18.59 24.47
CA ASP A 127 -12.11 -19.42 25.55
C ASP A 127 -12.80 -19.19 26.92
N THR A 128 -13.65 -18.18 27.01
CA THR A 128 -14.29 -17.73 28.26
C THR A 128 -15.80 -17.48 28.10
N ASP A 129 -16.39 -17.91 26.97
CA ASP A 129 -17.79 -17.66 26.58
C ASP A 129 -18.23 -16.19 26.73
N ALA A 130 -17.29 -15.26 26.53
CA ALA A 130 -17.54 -13.84 26.64
C ALA A 130 -18.01 -13.25 25.29
N PRO A 131 -18.86 -12.21 25.26
CA PRO A 131 -19.33 -11.61 24.02
C PRO A 131 -18.18 -11.01 23.19
N GLY A 132 -18.36 -10.78 21.88
CA GLY A 132 -17.36 -10.10 21.04
C GLY A 132 -17.02 -8.67 21.51
N LEU A 133 -16.19 -7.94 20.75
CA LEU A 133 -15.70 -6.60 21.07
C LEU A 133 -16.78 -5.49 21.09
N GLY A 134 -18.05 -5.83 20.84
CA GLY A 134 -19.18 -4.90 20.91
C GLY A 134 -19.28 -3.97 19.69
N PRO A 135 -20.40 -3.23 19.54
CA PRO A 135 -20.70 -2.48 18.31
C PRO A 135 -19.93 -1.16 18.15
N ARG A 136 -19.26 -0.67 19.20
CA ARG A 136 -18.46 0.57 19.20
C ARG A 136 -16.95 0.29 19.12
N VAL A 137 -16.56 -0.93 18.77
CA VAL A 137 -15.17 -1.31 18.54
C VAL A 137 -15.00 -1.78 17.11
N SER A 138 -14.33 -0.96 16.31
CA SER A 138 -13.97 -1.26 14.93
C SER A 138 -12.58 -1.92 14.90
N VAL A 139 -12.35 -2.88 14.00
CA VAL A 139 -11.06 -3.56 13.87
C VAL A 139 -10.47 -3.36 12.50
N PHE A 140 -9.16 -3.08 12.44
CA PHE A 140 -8.43 -3.02 11.18
C PHE A 140 -8.22 -4.42 10.58
N TRP A 141 -8.24 -4.47 9.26
CA TRP A 141 -7.88 -5.65 8.47
C TRP A 141 -7.17 -5.24 7.19
N THR A 142 -6.06 -5.89 6.81
CA THR A 142 -5.29 -5.54 5.60
C THR A 142 -5.54 -6.48 4.41
N GLY A 143 -6.51 -7.40 4.54
CA GLY A 143 -6.74 -8.46 3.57
C GLY A 143 -6.09 -9.79 3.97
N ARG A 144 -5.88 -10.70 3.00
CA ARG A 144 -5.22 -12.01 3.25
C ARG A 144 -3.76 -11.86 3.68
N HIS A 145 -3.11 -10.79 3.23
CA HIS A 145 -1.72 -10.46 3.50
C HIS A 145 -1.60 -9.04 4.06
N VAL A 146 -0.42 -8.68 4.55
CA VAL A 146 -0.12 -7.28 4.92
C VAL A 146 -0.23 -6.40 3.68
N LEU A 147 0.36 -6.87 2.57
CA LEU A 147 0.24 -6.31 1.23
C LEU A 147 -0.69 -7.20 0.38
N SER A 148 -1.97 -6.87 0.32
CA SER A 148 -2.97 -7.67 -0.42
C SER A 148 -3.16 -7.17 -1.86
N THR A 149 -2.96 -8.09 -2.81
CA THR A 149 -3.17 -7.84 -4.25
C THR A 149 -4.67 -7.84 -4.60
N GLN A 150 -5.44 -8.69 -3.91
CA GLN A 150 -6.88 -8.87 -4.04
C GLN A 150 -7.52 -8.86 -2.65
N ILE A 151 -8.67 -8.21 -2.53
CA ILE A 151 -9.46 -8.11 -1.30
C ILE A 151 -10.92 -8.40 -1.64
N ASP A 152 -11.43 -9.51 -1.11
CA ASP A 152 -12.79 -10.01 -1.32
C ASP A 152 -13.72 -9.57 -0.19
N ALA A 153 -14.96 -9.23 -0.50
CA ALA A 153 -15.94 -8.81 0.51
C ALA A 153 -16.28 -9.93 1.51
N GLY A 154 -16.37 -11.17 1.04
CA GLY A 154 -16.61 -12.34 1.90
C GLY A 154 -15.48 -12.58 2.92
N ASP A 155 -14.25 -12.22 2.59
CA ASP A 155 -13.11 -12.33 3.50
C ASP A 155 -13.16 -11.27 4.61
N ALA A 156 -13.64 -10.07 4.31
CA ALA A 156 -13.88 -9.04 5.32
C ALA A 156 -14.92 -9.48 6.35
N VAL A 157 -16.06 -10.02 5.89
CA VAL A 157 -17.11 -10.59 6.75
C VAL A 157 -16.54 -11.71 7.63
N ARG A 158 -15.78 -12.62 7.02
CA ARG A 158 -15.11 -13.71 7.73
C ARG A 158 -14.14 -13.21 8.80
N TYR A 159 -13.31 -12.21 8.48
CA TYR A 159 -12.39 -11.62 9.45
C TYR A 159 -13.14 -11.00 10.63
N GLY A 160 -14.22 -10.25 10.38
CA GLY A 160 -15.06 -9.68 11.44
C GLY A 160 -15.58 -10.73 12.44
N GLN A 161 -16.03 -11.89 11.94
CA GLN A 161 -16.43 -13.03 12.78
C GLN A 161 -15.26 -13.59 13.61
N LEU A 162 -14.07 -13.71 13.01
CA LEU A 162 -12.88 -14.23 13.69
C LEU A 162 -12.36 -13.28 14.77
N ALA A 163 -12.38 -11.98 14.50
CA ALA A 163 -11.99 -10.91 15.43
C ALA A 163 -13.06 -10.64 16.51
N GLY A 164 -14.30 -11.07 16.27
CA GLY A 164 -15.42 -10.82 17.18
C GLY A 164 -15.91 -9.37 17.12
N SER A 165 -15.76 -8.68 15.98
CA SER A 165 -16.28 -7.33 15.76
C SER A 165 -17.14 -7.30 14.49
N PRO A 166 -18.34 -6.66 14.55
CA PRO A 166 -19.17 -6.47 13.36
C PRO A 166 -18.68 -5.32 12.47
N ARG A 167 -17.66 -4.54 12.88
CA ARG A 167 -17.16 -3.36 12.17
C ARG A 167 -15.73 -3.57 11.75
N VAL A 168 -15.54 -3.98 10.50
CA VAL A 168 -14.21 -4.14 9.90
C VAL A 168 -13.86 -2.88 9.11
N VAL A 169 -12.68 -2.34 9.36
CA VAL A 169 -12.10 -1.23 8.61
C VAL A 169 -10.94 -1.77 7.80
N LEU A 170 -10.97 -1.59 6.49
CA LEU A 170 -9.84 -1.97 5.66
C LEU A 170 -8.68 -1.00 5.93
N PHE A 171 -7.54 -1.52 6.37
CA PHE A 171 -6.28 -0.79 6.41
C PHE A 171 -5.49 -1.16 5.17
N ASP A 172 -5.62 -0.37 4.12
CA ASP A 172 -5.08 -0.69 2.81
C ASP A 172 -3.63 -0.22 2.68
N ASN A 173 -2.70 -1.17 2.54
CA ASN A 173 -1.27 -0.88 2.34
C ASN A 173 -0.87 -0.77 0.86
N VAL A 174 -1.84 -0.56 -0.05
CA VAL A 174 -1.54 -0.35 -1.47
C VAL A 174 -0.56 0.81 -1.65
N GLY A 175 0.53 0.57 -2.40
CA GLY A 175 1.53 1.59 -2.71
C GLY A 175 2.51 1.93 -1.59
N VAL A 176 2.37 1.34 -0.41
CA VAL A 176 3.34 1.50 0.68
C VAL A 176 4.66 0.83 0.29
N ALA A 177 5.77 1.57 0.46
CA ALA A 177 7.12 1.14 0.11
C ALA A 177 8.07 1.11 1.32
N ASP A 178 7.55 1.14 2.55
CA ASP A 178 8.35 1.19 3.78
C ASP A 178 8.63 -0.19 4.42
N PHE A 179 8.12 -1.29 3.85
CA PHE A 179 8.42 -2.62 4.40
C PHE A 179 9.85 -3.04 4.10
N SER A 180 10.62 -3.31 5.15
CA SER A 180 11.93 -3.97 5.06
C SER A 180 11.80 -5.46 5.37
N GLY A 181 10.87 -6.15 4.71
CA GLY A 181 10.57 -7.57 4.91
C GLY A 181 11.12 -8.48 3.80
N PRO A 182 11.15 -9.82 3.99
CA PRO A 182 11.56 -10.79 2.97
C PRO A 182 10.48 -11.02 1.89
N GLU A 183 9.37 -10.28 1.91
CA GLU A 183 8.31 -10.43 0.93
C GLU A 183 8.79 -9.90 -0.44
N PRO A 184 8.63 -10.68 -1.53
CA PRO A 184 9.17 -10.35 -2.86
C PRO A 184 8.57 -9.09 -3.50
N LEU A 185 7.60 -8.45 -2.84
CA LEU A 185 6.93 -7.24 -3.29
C LEU A 185 7.53 -5.96 -2.69
N CYS A 186 8.41 -6.06 -1.69
CA CYS A 186 8.97 -4.88 -1.03
C CYS A 186 10.45 -4.70 -1.35
N GLU A 187 10.71 -4.03 -2.47
CA GLU A 187 12.02 -3.43 -2.69
C GLU A 187 11.95 -1.92 -2.39
N PRO A 188 12.82 -1.38 -1.52
CA PRO A 188 12.89 0.06 -1.25
C PRO A 188 13.30 0.91 -2.48
N SER A 189 13.43 0.27 -3.65
CA SER A 189 13.74 0.84 -4.96
C SER A 189 12.50 1.09 -5.83
N ARG A 190 11.28 0.68 -5.41
CA ARG A 190 10.07 0.79 -6.25
C ARG A 190 9.19 1.99 -5.86
N VAL A 191 8.69 2.69 -6.87
CA VAL A 191 7.58 3.65 -6.74
C VAL A 191 6.35 3.01 -7.35
N TYR A 192 5.21 3.09 -6.66
CA TYR A 192 3.96 2.60 -7.20
C TYR A 192 3.13 3.75 -7.74
N LEU A 193 2.94 3.75 -9.05
CA LEU A 193 2.08 4.72 -9.74
C LEU A 193 0.98 4.02 -10.54
N GLY A 194 0.73 2.74 -10.33
CA GLY A 194 -0.30 1.98 -11.05
C GLY A 194 -1.73 2.22 -10.57
N PRO A 195 -2.71 1.59 -11.24
CA PRO A 195 -4.13 1.73 -10.94
C PRO A 195 -4.52 1.04 -9.62
N TYR A 196 -5.35 1.71 -8.81
CA TYR A 196 -5.99 1.11 -7.65
C TYR A 196 -7.07 0.11 -8.09
N ASP A 197 -6.75 -1.17 -7.97
CA ASP A 197 -7.58 -2.31 -8.41
C ASP A 197 -7.53 -3.48 -7.41
N GLY A 198 -8.28 -4.55 -7.68
CA GLY A 198 -8.30 -5.76 -6.89
C GLY A 198 -9.12 -5.67 -5.59
N ARG A 199 -9.93 -4.62 -5.43
CA ARG A 199 -10.87 -4.49 -4.30
C ARG A 199 -12.29 -4.69 -4.83
N ASP A 200 -12.93 -5.76 -4.37
CA ASP A 200 -14.32 -6.08 -4.67
C ASP A 200 -15.24 -4.88 -4.37
N GLY A 201 -16.10 -4.52 -5.34
CA GLY A 201 -17.04 -3.40 -5.19
C GLY A 201 -18.00 -3.57 -4.00
N GLN A 202 -18.30 -4.80 -3.60
CA GLN A 202 -19.14 -5.09 -2.43
C GLN A 202 -18.50 -4.65 -1.10
N LEU A 203 -17.17 -4.46 -1.06
CA LEU A 203 -16.49 -3.94 0.13
C LEU A 203 -17.00 -2.55 0.55
N ARG A 204 -17.52 -1.75 -0.38
CA ARG A 204 -18.08 -0.42 -0.08
C ARG A 204 -19.24 -0.49 0.92
N THR A 205 -19.96 -1.61 0.94
CA THR A 205 -21.11 -1.83 1.83
C THR A 205 -20.79 -2.76 3.01
N GLU A 206 -19.84 -3.67 2.87
CA GLU A 206 -19.47 -4.62 3.94
C GLU A 206 -18.50 -4.03 4.98
N LEU A 207 -17.70 -3.03 4.60
CA LEU A 207 -16.75 -2.40 5.52
C LEU A 207 -17.38 -1.23 6.28
N ALA A 208 -16.97 -1.05 7.53
CA ALA A 208 -17.27 0.16 8.31
C ALA A 208 -16.48 1.39 7.83
N GLY A 209 -15.39 1.17 7.08
CA GLY A 209 -14.57 2.22 6.49
C GLY A 209 -13.32 1.67 5.80
N VAL A 210 -12.59 2.57 5.13
CA VAL A 210 -11.28 2.30 4.53
C VAL A 210 -10.31 3.36 4.98
N VAL A 211 -9.15 2.93 5.45
CA VAL A 211 -8.00 3.78 5.81
C VAL A 211 -6.85 3.40 4.88
N VAL A 212 -6.26 4.42 4.26
CA VAL A 212 -5.07 4.25 3.43
C VAL A 212 -3.85 4.35 4.33
N ASN A 213 -2.91 3.42 4.19
CA ASN A 213 -1.52 3.68 4.56
C ASN A 213 -0.85 4.29 3.32
N PRO A 214 -0.71 5.63 3.19
CA PRO A 214 -0.18 6.21 1.98
C PRO A 214 1.35 5.98 1.89
N PRO A 215 1.93 6.03 0.67
CA PRO A 215 3.36 6.25 0.51
C PRO A 215 3.84 7.42 1.39
N ALA A 216 5.02 7.29 1.99
CA ALA A 216 5.61 8.33 2.85
C ALA A 216 5.90 9.66 2.10
N LEU A 217 5.86 9.62 0.78
CA LEU A 217 6.03 10.76 -0.12
C LEU A 217 4.65 11.34 -0.47
N PRO A 218 4.27 12.51 0.06
CA PRO A 218 2.89 13.00 0.01
C PRO A 218 2.37 13.29 -1.39
N HIS A 219 3.20 13.74 -2.35
CA HIS A 219 2.71 14.04 -3.69
C HIS A 219 2.47 12.76 -4.51
N ILE A 220 3.34 11.77 -4.39
CA ILE A 220 3.10 10.41 -4.91
C ILE A 220 1.88 9.79 -4.20
N GLY A 221 1.78 9.91 -2.88
CA GLY A 221 0.67 9.37 -2.11
C GLY A 221 -0.69 9.92 -2.50
N ARG A 222 -0.77 11.17 -2.95
CA ARG A 222 -2.01 11.77 -3.49
C ARG A 222 -2.54 11.02 -4.72
N VAL A 223 -1.66 10.50 -5.58
CA VAL A 223 -2.07 9.70 -6.75
C VAL A 223 -2.84 8.48 -6.29
N THR A 224 -2.35 7.76 -5.27
CA THR A 224 -3.05 6.60 -4.69
C THR A 224 -4.35 7.00 -4.02
N VAL A 225 -4.32 8.02 -3.16
CA VAL A 225 -5.50 8.46 -2.38
C VAL A 225 -6.64 8.92 -3.29
N ARG A 226 -6.35 9.67 -4.37
CA ARG A 226 -7.36 10.11 -5.35
C ARG A 226 -8.10 8.93 -5.97
N GLN A 227 -7.37 7.89 -6.36
CA GLN A 227 -7.96 6.68 -6.94
C GLN A 227 -8.84 5.93 -5.94
N MET A 228 -8.42 5.86 -4.67
CA MET A 228 -9.19 5.23 -3.61
C MET A 228 -10.49 5.97 -3.31
N VAL A 229 -10.47 7.30 -3.30
CA VAL A 229 -11.68 8.12 -3.17
C VAL A 229 -12.63 7.86 -4.33
N GLY A 230 -12.12 7.84 -5.57
CA GLY A 230 -12.92 7.51 -6.75
C GLY A 230 -13.49 6.09 -6.69
N TRP A 231 -12.74 5.11 -6.18
CA TRP A 231 -13.24 3.75 -6.00
C TRP A 231 -14.36 3.75 -4.98
N PHE A 232 -14.18 4.39 -3.81
CA PHE A 232 -15.21 4.44 -2.77
C PHE A 232 -16.52 5.10 -3.27
N ARG A 233 -16.43 6.06 -4.19
CA ARG A 233 -17.56 6.73 -4.83
C ARG A 233 -18.12 6.01 -6.06
N ASP A 234 -17.59 4.84 -6.41
CA ASP A 234 -17.95 4.06 -7.60
C ASP A 234 -17.79 4.84 -8.92
N GLU A 235 -16.73 5.65 -9.02
CA GLU A 235 -16.50 6.51 -10.18
C GLU A 235 -15.67 5.81 -11.26
N GLY A 236 -16.33 5.36 -12.34
CA GLY A 236 -15.67 4.83 -13.55
C GLY A 236 -14.91 3.52 -13.33
N SER A 237 -14.06 3.15 -14.28
CA SER A 237 -13.16 2.00 -14.14
C SER A 237 -11.90 2.33 -13.33
N SER A 238 -11.11 1.31 -12.95
CA SER A 238 -9.80 1.52 -12.32
C SER A 238 -8.86 2.36 -13.21
N GLU A 239 -8.90 2.12 -14.52
CA GLU A 239 -8.15 2.89 -15.52
C GLU A 239 -8.60 4.36 -15.58
N ASP A 240 -9.90 4.63 -15.55
CA ASP A 240 -10.43 6.00 -15.61
C ASP A 240 -10.04 6.81 -14.36
N ARG A 241 -10.04 6.17 -13.19
CA ARG A 241 -9.59 6.79 -11.94
C ARG A 241 -8.09 7.03 -11.95
N TRP A 242 -7.33 6.07 -12.43
CA TRP A 242 -5.88 6.16 -12.54
C TRP A 242 -5.45 7.33 -13.43
N ARG A 243 -6.02 7.44 -14.63
CA ARG A 243 -5.75 8.55 -15.54
C ARG A 243 -6.11 9.90 -14.94
N ARG A 244 -7.30 10.04 -14.36
CA ARG A 244 -7.71 11.28 -13.67
C ARG A 244 -6.75 11.65 -12.54
N ALA A 245 -6.34 10.68 -11.72
CA ALA A 245 -5.41 10.93 -10.62
C ALA A 245 -4.03 11.40 -11.09
N LEU A 246 -3.53 10.87 -12.22
CA LEU A 246 -2.30 11.33 -12.85
C LEU A 246 -2.45 12.71 -13.48
N ASP A 247 -3.59 13.01 -14.12
CA ASP A 247 -3.86 14.32 -14.70
C ASP A 247 -3.90 15.40 -13.63
N ASP A 248 -4.64 15.16 -12.55
CA ASP A 248 -4.71 16.09 -11.43
C ASP A 248 -3.33 16.26 -10.76
N ALA A 249 -2.53 15.19 -10.66
CA ALA A 249 -1.19 15.26 -10.08
C ALA A 249 -0.21 16.01 -11.00
N ALA A 250 -0.38 15.88 -12.31
CA ALA A 250 0.40 16.60 -13.30
C ALA A 250 0.09 18.10 -13.26
N GLU A 251 -1.19 18.46 -13.18
CA GLU A 251 -1.65 19.85 -13.06
C GLU A 251 -1.17 20.49 -11.76
N ASP A 252 -1.40 19.83 -10.61
CA ASP A 252 -0.97 20.33 -9.29
C ASP A 252 0.53 20.61 -9.19
N ALA A 253 1.34 19.84 -9.94
CA ALA A 253 2.80 19.89 -9.87
C ALA A 253 3.44 20.53 -11.11
N GLU A 254 2.64 21.04 -12.05
CA GLU A 254 3.10 21.64 -13.31
C GLU A 254 4.07 20.74 -14.10
N VAL A 255 3.89 19.41 -14.03
CA VAL A 255 4.68 18.44 -14.80
C VAL A 255 3.96 18.04 -16.11
N PRO A 256 4.68 17.69 -17.19
CA PRO A 256 4.01 17.26 -18.42
C PRO A 256 3.23 15.95 -18.21
N VAL A 257 1.90 16.02 -18.34
CA VAL A 257 0.99 14.89 -18.06
C VAL A 257 1.31 13.63 -18.88
N ASP A 258 1.67 13.78 -20.15
CA ASP A 258 2.03 12.64 -21.00
C ASP A 258 3.34 11.98 -20.55
N ALA A 259 4.30 12.77 -20.05
CA ALA A 259 5.53 12.23 -19.48
C ALA A 259 5.24 11.49 -18.18
N LEU A 260 4.39 12.05 -17.31
CA LEU A 260 3.98 11.40 -16.07
C LEU A 260 3.22 10.09 -16.34
N ARG A 261 2.29 10.07 -17.30
CA ARG A 261 1.57 8.84 -17.69
C ARG A 261 2.50 7.79 -18.26
N CYS A 262 3.42 8.17 -19.17
CA CYS A 262 4.41 7.24 -19.71
C CYS A 262 5.29 6.65 -18.60
N PHE A 263 5.74 7.50 -17.67
CA PHE A 263 6.50 7.07 -16.49
C PHE A 263 5.68 6.14 -15.58
N ALA A 264 4.43 6.48 -15.30
CA ALA A 264 3.53 5.67 -14.48
C ALA A 264 3.23 4.30 -15.10
N VAL A 265 3.18 4.15 -16.42
CA VAL A 265 3.08 2.84 -17.09
C VAL A 265 4.29 1.96 -16.79
N MET A 266 5.50 2.53 -16.75
CA MET A 266 6.72 1.77 -16.42
C MET A 266 6.80 1.41 -14.94
N HIS A 267 6.08 2.16 -14.09
CA HIS A 267 5.96 1.95 -12.65
C HIS A 267 4.55 1.49 -12.25
N HIS A 268 3.88 0.80 -13.17
CA HIS A 268 2.51 0.32 -13.03
C HIS A 268 2.43 -0.85 -12.04
N ASP A 269 3.51 -1.61 -11.89
CA ASP A 269 3.54 -2.81 -11.07
C ASP A 269 3.44 -2.47 -9.59
N GLY A 270 2.21 -2.55 -9.11
CA GLY A 270 1.91 -2.48 -7.69
C GLY A 270 1.88 -3.83 -7.05
N VAL A 271 1.63 -3.76 -5.76
CA VAL A 271 1.09 -4.85 -4.96
C VAL A 271 -0.13 -5.49 -5.64
N ALA A 272 -0.85 -4.82 -6.56
CA ALA A 272 -2.04 -5.37 -7.25
C ALA A 272 -1.74 -6.30 -8.44
N THR A 273 -0.51 -6.35 -8.95
CA THR A 273 -0.13 -7.20 -10.09
C THR A 273 0.67 -8.40 -9.61
N ASP A 274 0.25 -9.61 -10.01
CA ASP A 274 1.05 -10.83 -9.82
C ASP A 274 2.48 -10.60 -10.37
N PRO A 275 3.53 -10.81 -9.57
CA PRO A 275 4.93 -10.66 -9.99
C PRO A 275 5.28 -11.37 -11.30
N ALA A 276 4.62 -12.50 -11.61
CA ALA A 276 4.81 -13.22 -12.86
C ALA A 276 4.31 -12.41 -14.07
N THR A 277 3.19 -11.71 -13.89
CA THR A 277 2.52 -10.91 -14.95
C THR A 277 3.18 -9.53 -15.12
N ALA A 278 3.56 -8.91 -14.01
CA ALA A 278 4.37 -7.69 -13.93
C ALA A 278 5.65 -7.82 -14.76
N GLY A 279 6.42 -8.89 -14.51
CA GLY A 279 7.63 -9.17 -15.25
C GLY A 279 7.41 -9.40 -16.75
N GLU A 280 6.26 -9.91 -17.19
CA GLU A 280 5.97 -10.10 -18.62
C GLU A 280 5.70 -8.78 -19.34
N ALA A 281 4.97 -7.85 -18.71
CA ALA A 281 4.70 -6.52 -19.26
C ALA A 281 5.98 -5.67 -19.34
N GLU A 282 6.80 -5.70 -18.29
CA GLU A 282 8.11 -5.03 -18.26
C GLU A 282 9.05 -5.62 -19.33
N ARG A 283 9.13 -6.95 -19.45
CA ARG A 283 9.91 -7.62 -20.51
C ARG A 283 9.41 -7.29 -21.92
N ALA A 284 8.10 -7.16 -22.12
CA ALA A 284 7.51 -6.79 -23.40
C ALA A 284 7.76 -5.32 -23.77
N ALA A 285 7.72 -4.41 -22.80
CA ALA A 285 8.05 -3.00 -22.99
C ALA A 285 9.55 -2.80 -23.29
N ILE A 286 10.43 -3.52 -22.58
CA ILE A 286 11.87 -3.53 -22.85
C ILE A 286 12.18 -4.13 -24.22
N ALA A 287 11.35 -5.02 -24.75
CA ALA A 287 11.51 -5.59 -26.09
C ALA A 287 11.15 -4.64 -27.24
N ASP A 288 10.56 -3.47 -26.95
CA ASP A 288 10.17 -2.46 -27.94
C ASP A 288 11.06 -1.22 -27.83
N ALA A 289 11.87 -0.97 -28.86
CA ALA A 289 12.79 0.16 -28.88
C ALA A 289 12.06 1.53 -28.92
N ASP A 290 10.89 1.61 -29.55
CA ASP A 290 10.09 2.83 -29.61
C ASP A 290 9.49 3.14 -28.23
N ALA A 291 9.03 2.10 -27.52
CA ALA A 291 8.57 2.23 -26.14
C ALA A 291 9.70 2.66 -25.19
N CYS A 292 10.89 2.07 -25.35
CA CYS A 292 12.07 2.45 -24.56
C CYS A 292 12.47 3.91 -24.79
N GLN A 293 12.40 4.37 -26.05
CA GLN A 293 12.71 5.76 -26.39
C GLN A 293 11.67 6.73 -25.81
N ALA A 294 10.38 6.40 -25.91
CA ALA A 294 9.32 7.21 -25.30
C ALA A 294 9.48 7.33 -23.78
N GLY A 295 9.81 6.23 -23.11
CA GLY A 295 10.12 6.25 -21.68
C GLY A 295 11.33 7.12 -21.34
N LEU A 296 12.37 7.11 -22.18
CA LEU A 296 13.58 7.92 -21.97
C LEU A 296 13.27 9.41 -22.15
N ASP A 297 12.49 9.76 -23.17
CA ASP A 297 12.04 11.13 -23.40
C ASP A 297 11.18 11.63 -22.24
N ALA A 298 10.29 10.77 -21.70
CA ALA A 298 9.52 11.07 -20.49
C ALA A 298 10.42 11.31 -19.26
N CYS A 299 11.47 10.50 -19.06
CA CYS A 299 12.43 10.71 -17.98
C CYS A 299 13.14 12.07 -18.09
N HIS A 300 13.57 12.46 -19.29
CA HIS A 300 14.21 13.77 -19.50
C HIS A 300 13.25 14.93 -19.20
N LEU A 301 11.98 14.82 -19.62
CA LEU A 301 10.97 15.84 -19.34
C LEU A 301 10.69 15.96 -17.83
N LEU A 302 10.56 14.84 -17.13
CA LEU A 302 10.36 14.83 -15.67
C LEU A 302 11.58 15.34 -14.90
N ALA A 303 12.79 15.00 -15.36
CA ALA A 303 14.04 15.48 -14.76
C ALA A 303 14.26 17.00 -14.95
N ALA A 304 13.71 17.57 -16.01
CA ALA A 304 13.74 19.01 -16.28
C ALA A 304 12.62 19.79 -15.56
N ALA A 305 11.56 19.09 -15.15
CA ALA A 305 10.45 19.69 -14.41
C ALA A 305 10.89 20.13 -13.01
N ARG A 306 10.14 21.05 -12.43
CA ARG A 306 10.39 21.57 -11.08
C ARG A 306 9.12 21.41 -10.25
N GLY A 307 9.31 21.20 -8.96
CA GLY A 307 8.22 21.16 -8.01
C GLY A 307 8.20 19.87 -7.20
N PRO A 308 7.36 19.80 -6.16
CA PRO A 308 7.46 18.74 -5.16
C PRO A 308 7.28 17.33 -5.71
N LEU A 309 6.38 17.12 -6.68
CA LEU A 309 6.21 15.80 -7.29
C LEU A 309 7.45 15.39 -8.11
N ALA A 310 8.04 16.31 -8.87
CA ALA A 310 9.26 16.04 -9.63
C ALA A 310 10.42 15.71 -8.68
N ASP A 311 10.55 16.45 -7.57
CA ASP A 311 11.55 16.20 -6.53
C ASP A 311 11.37 14.81 -5.88
N GLU A 312 10.12 14.42 -5.59
CA GLU A 312 9.81 13.09 -5.07
C GLU A 312 10.12 11.98 -6.10
N LEU A 313 9.82 12.19 -7.38
CA LEU A 313 10.04 11.20 -8.43
C LEU A 313 11.51 11.07 -8.86
N ALA A 314 12.35 12.09 -8.61
CA ALA A 314 13.71 12.20 -9.13
C ALA A 314 14.60 10.94 -8.93
N PRO A 315 14.58 10.25 -7.77
CA PRO A 315 15.38 9.03 -7.60
C PRO A 315 14.98 7.93 -8.59
N TRP A 316 13.69 7.74 -8.82
CA TRP A 316 13.16 6.74 -9.74
C TRP A 316 13.33 7.16 -11.20
N VAL A 317 13.16 8.44 -11.52
CA VAL A 317 13.45 8.98 -12.86
C VAL A 317 14.89 8.69 -13.27
N SER A 318 15.85 8.96 -12.39
CA SER A 318 17.27 8.71 -12.69
C SER A 318 17.59 7.24 -12.92
N VAL A 319 17.00 6.34 -12.11
CA VAL A 319 17.21 4.90 -12.24
C VAL A 319 16.56 4.37 -13.52
N THR A 320 15.30 4.74 -13.80
CA THR A 320 14.59 4.35 -15.02
C THR A 320 15.30 4.86 -16.28
N GLU A 321 15.79 6.09 -16.28
CA GLU A 321 16.60 6.66 -17.38
C GLU A 321 17.79 5.75 -17.71
N GLN A 322 18.54 5.30 -16.70
CA GLN A 322 19.71 4.44 -16.87
C GLN A 322 19.32 3.07 -17.45
N TYR A 323 18.23 2.46 -16.97
CA TYR A 323 17.74 1.18 -17.49
C TYR A 323 17.31 1.29 -18.95
N LEU A 324 16.61 2.37 -19.32
CA LEU A 324 16.16 2.60 -20.69
C LEU A 324 17.32 2.88 -21.66
N GLN A 325 18.33 3.63 -21.22
CA GLN A 325 19.56 3.83 -22.00
C GLN A 325 20.26 2.50 -22.30
N VAL A 326 20.32 1.59 -21.31
CA VAL A 326 20.88 0.24 -21.49
C VAL A 326 20.04 -0.59 -22.46
N ALA A 327 18.71 -0.57 -22.31
CA ALA A 327 17.79 -1.28 -23.21
C ALA A 327 17.93 -0.80 -24.66
N LEU A 328 17.99 0.52 -24.89
CA LEU A 328 18.19 1.11 -26.21
C LEU A 328 19.55 0.78 -26.81
N ALA A 329 20.62 0.78 -26.01
CA ALA A 329 21.94 0.35 -26.46
C ALA A 329 21.93 -1.13 -26.90
N ALA A 330 21.24 -2.00 -26.16
CA ALA A 330 21.06 -3.40 -26.53
C ALA A 330 20.28 -3.55 -27.86
N HIS A 331 19.19 -2.79 -28.06
CA HIS A 331 18.44 -2.76 -29.33
C HIS A 331 19.30 -2.31 -30.53
N ARG A 332 20.26 -1.42 -30.30
CA ARG A 332 21.22 -0.95 -31.32
C ARG A 332 22.38 -1.92 -31.57
N GLY A 333 22.47 -3.01 -30.81
CA GLY A 333 23.59 -3.95 -30.87
C GLY A 333 24.90 -3.37 -30.31
N GLU A 334 24.82 -2.33 -29.48
CA GLU A 334 25.99 -1.73 -28.86
C GLU A 334 26.54 -2.64 -27.75
N PRO A 335 27.87 -2.81 -27.63
CA PRO A 335 28.44 -3.62 -26.57
C PRO A 335 28.21 -2.98 -25.20
N LEU A 336 27.60 -3.72 -24.27
CA LEU A 336 27.45 -3.32 -22.87
C LEU A 336 28.83 -3.26 -22.20
N THR A 337 29.45 -2.09 -22.22
CA THR A 337 30.78 -1.87 -21.63
C THR A 337 30.76 -1.92 -20.08
N ARG A 338 31.96 -2.08 -19.47
CA ARG A 338 32.17 -1.95 -18.01
C ARG A 338 31.74 -0.59 -17.41
N ARG A 339 31.41 0.39 -18.25
CA ARG A 339 30.82 1.68 -17.83
C ARG A 339 29.35 1.47 -17.41
N TRP A 340 28.57 0.74 -18.20
CA TRP A 340 27.16 0.42 -17.93
C TRP A 340 26.99 -0.51 -16.72
N ALA A 341 27.89 -1.48 -16.54
CA ALA A 341 27.91 -2.36 -15.37
C ALA A 341 28.15 -1.64 -14.03
N ARG A 342 28.81 -0.46 -14.07
CA ARG A 342 29.01 0.41 -12.90
C ARG A 342 27.79 1.30 -12.64
N THR A 343 27.11 1.75 -13.69
CA THR A 343 25.88 2.54 -13.62
C THR A 343 24.72 1.73 -13.02
N LEU A 344 24.54 0.48 -13.44
CA LEU A 344 23.48 -0.42 -12.95
C LEU A 344 23.71 -1.00 -11.54
N GLY A 345 24.69 -0.51 -10.78
CA GLY A 345 24.83 -0.85 -9.36
C GLY A 345 24.91 -2.35 -9.06
N THR A 346 25.59 -3.16 -9.87
CA THR A 346 25.78 -4.58 -9.51
C THR A 346 26.80 -4.69 -8.36
N ARG A 347 26.30 -4.94 -7.14
CA ARG A 347 26.94 -5.98 -6.34
C ARG A 347 26.85 -7.25 -7.17
N ARG A 348 28.01 -7.75 -7.61
CA ARG A 348 28.23 -9.05 -8.25
C ARG A 348 27.23 -10.11 -7.74
N THR A 349 26.26 -10.46 -8.58
CA THR A 349 25.64 -11.77 -8.58
C THR A 349 25.10 -12.04 -9.97
N ALA A 350 25.83 -12.92 -10.67
CA ALA A 350 25.49 -13.70 -11.85
C ALA A 350 24.36 -13.20 -12.77
N LEU A 351 24.72 -12.48 -13.84
CA LEU A 351 24.06 -12.63 -15.14
C LEU A 351 25.14 -13.08 -16.12
N GLY A 352 25.11 -14.38 -16.41
CA GLY A 352 26.01 -15.05 -17.33
C GLY A 352 25.74 -14.68 -18.78
N ASP A 353 26.73 -14.98 -19.62
CA ASP A 353 26.90 -14.48 -20.96
C ASP A 353 25.78 -14.82 -21.97
N ARG A 354 25.66 -13.92 -22.97
CA ARG A 354 25.17 -14.06 -24.36
C ARG A 354 23.74 -13.61 -24.68
N PHE A 355 23.64 -12.52 -25.44
CA PHE A 355 22.56 -12.31 -26.42
C PHE A 355 23.14 -11.71 -27.72
N VAL A 356 22.71 -12.25 -28.87
CA VAL A 356 23.06 -11.82 -30.24
C VAL A 356 21.79 -11.29 -30.90
N VAL A 357 21.88 -10.13 -31.59
CA VAL A 357 20.76 -9.38 -32.19
C VAL A 357 20.66 -9.64 -33.71
N ALA A 358 19.44 -9.54 -34.26
CA ALA A 358 19.18 -9.33 -35.68
C ALA A 358 18.35 -8.03 -35.91
N PRO A 359 18.53 -7.27 -37.02
CA PRO A 359 18.07 -5.88 -37.12
C PRO A 359 16.77 -5.65 -37.92
N GLY A 360 16.00 -4.59 -37.57
CA GLY A 360 15.10 -3.94 -38.54
C GLY A 360 14.00 -2.98 -38.06
N HIS A 361 14.18 -1.68 -38.41
CA HIS A 361 13.19 -0.66 -38.86
C HIS A 361 12.58 0.36 -37.88
N THR A 362 12.48 1.60 -38.41
CA THR A 362 12.28 2.91 -37.76
C THR A 362 10.97 3.59 -38.21
N ARG A 363 10.18 4.12 -37.26
CA ARG A 363 9.47 5.43 -37.23
C ARG A 363 8.20 5.38 -36.36
N ILE A 364 8.12 6.28 -35.39
CA ILE A 364 6.94 6.51 -34.54
C ILE A 364 6.00 7.54 -35.19
N GLY A 365 4.80 7.12 -35.57
CA GLY A 365 3.65 7.98 -35.84
C GLY A 365 2.68 8.00 -34.65
N ALA A 366 1.86 9.06 -34.55
CA ALA A 366 0.92 9.47 -33.49
C ALA A 366 0.11 8.40 -32.72
N ASN A 367 0.16 7.14 -33.15
CA ASN A 367 -0.40 5.96 -32.48
C ASN A 367 0.55 5.33 -31.42
N ALA A 368 1.61 5.97 -30.92
CA ALA A 368 2.53 5.32 -29.96
C ALA A 368 1.96 5.22 -28.54
N VAL A 369 1.27 6.27 -28.07
CA VAL A 369 0.55 6.27 -26.78
C VAL A 369 -0.60 5.26 -26.83
N ASP A 370 -1.35 5.24 -27.95
CA ASP A 370 -2.39 4.24 -28.20
C ASP A 370 -1.83 2.83 -28.38
N ARG A 371 -0.60 2.65 -28.87
CA ARG A 371 0.03 1.33 -29.02
C ARG A 371 0.60 0.77 -27.71
N LEU A 372 1.08 1.63 -26.82
CA LEU A 372 1.43 1.24 -25.45
C LEU A 372 0.16 0.81 -24.69
N ALA A 373 -0.94 1.55 -24.84
CA ALA A 373 -2.25 1.17 -24.31
C ALA A 373 -2.81 -0.10 -25.00
N LEU A 374 -2.65 -0.25 -26.33
CA LEU A 374 -3.12 -1.41 -27.08
C LEU A 374 -2.30 -2.68 -26.81
N ALA A 375 -1.04 -2.59 -26.42
CA ALA A 375 -0.25 -3.75 -26.01
C ALA A 375 -0.78 -4.33 -24.67
N THR A 376 -1.15 -3.46 -23.74
CA THR A 376 -1.80 -3.82 -22.47
C THR A 376 -3.24 -4.31 -22.69
N VAL A 377 -3.99 -3.72 -23.64
CA VAL A 377 -5.38 -4.12 -23.97
C VAL A 377 -5.47 -5.37 -24.87
N ARG A 378 -4.55 -5.60 -25.81
CA ARG A 378 -4.52 -6.80 -26.68
C ARG A 378 -4.34 -8.08 -25.88
N THR A 379 -3.56 -8.03 -24.81
CA THR A 379 -3.31 -9.18 -23.93
C THR A 379 -4.56 -9.58 -23.15
N ARG A 380 -5.44 -8.61 -22.80
CA ARG A 380 -6.78 -8.87 -22.24
C ARG A 380 -7.80 -9.37 -23.29
N ALA A 381 -7.80 -8.81 -24.51
CA ALA A 381 -8.74 -9.21 -25.57
C ALA A 381 -8.48 -10.61 -26.13
N LEU A 382 -7.22 -11.05 -26.23
CA LEU A 382 -6.86 -12.38 -26.73
C LEU A 382 -7.23 -13.52 -25.76
N ARG A 383 -7.26 -13.26 -24.44
CA ARG A 383 -7.78 -14.20 -23.43
C ARG A 383 -9.32 -14.26 -23.42
N HIS A 384 -10.02 -13.14 -23.61
CA HIS A 384 -11.49 -13.12 -23.66
C HIS A 384 -12.09 -13.71 -24.95
N LEU A 385 -11.33 -13.70 -26.06
CA LEU A 385 -11.77 -14.29 -27.34
C LEU A 385 -11.37 -15.76 -27.51
N GLY A 386 -10.69 -16.39 -26.54
CA GLY A 386 -10.32 -17.80 -26.60
C GLY A 386 -9.31 -18.17 -27.70
N LEU A 387 -8.54 -17.20 -28.21
CA LEU A 387 -7.64 -17.38 -29.37
C LEU A 387 -6.16 -17.56 -28.99
N ALA A 388 -5.87 -17.91 -27.73
CA ALA A 388 -4.52 -18.36 -27.36
C ALA A 388 -4.20 -19.66 -28.12
N ARG A 389 -3.10 -19.68 -28.88
CA ARG A 389 -2.68 -20.87 -29.63
C ARG A 389 -2.48 -22.03 -28.66
N PRO A 390 -3.10 -23.21 -28.90
CA PRO A 390 -2.91 -24.37 -28.05
C PRO A 390 -1.47 -24.87 -28.22
N GLY A 391 -0.68 -24.81 -27.14
CA GLY A 391 0.66 -25.43 -27.12
C GLY A 391 1.81 -24.60 -26.55
N ALA A 392 1.59 -23.39 -26.03
CA ALA A 392 2.62 -22.73 -25.23
C ALA A 392 2.73 -23.48 -23.88
N LYS A 393 3.81 -24.26 -23.73
CA LYS A 393 4.15 -24.88 -22.44
C LYS A 393 4.55 -23.78 -21.47
N GLU A 394 3.89 -23.79 -20.30
CA GLU A 394 4.22 -22.98 -19.13
C GLU A 394 5.66 -23.25 -18.66
N PRO A 395 6.40 -22.23 -18.17
CA PRO A 395 7.43 -22.42 -17.16
C PRO A 395 6.84 -22.68 -15.78
#